data_AF-A0A976Q1S3-F1
#
_entry.id   AF-A0A976Q1S3-F1
#
_cell.length_a   1.000
_cell.length_b   1.000
_cell.length_c   1.000
_cell.angle_alpha   90.00
_cell.angle_beta   90.00
_cell.angle_gamma   90.00
#
_symmetry.space_group_name_H-M   'P 1'
#
loop_
_entity.id
_entity.type
_entity.pdbx_description
1 polymer ?
#
loop_
_entity_poly.entity_id
_entity_poly.type
_entity_poly.pdbx_seq_one_letter_code
_entity_poly.pdbx_strand_id
1 'polypeptide(L)'
;MVRLALLLVLGSQAACGFFRELESLPEAQTSTGDMADDGGTGPCANEPDICLDQDRIELCDPSSAASNPVDCIHACGEYENVACTALSHLRRSCWCVEPGQQKVLACAELEACLLDCVDASGDCGLACFRRTTKETTRLFGALIHCAEQTCRETCHFAEDECGDCIAAAREGHYACGVARGLCDQDVNDETWPPWSHPAR
;
A
#
# COMPACT_ATOMS: atom_id res chain seq x y z
N MET A 1 34.17 -21.74 -26.12
CA MET A 1 34.09 -20.61 -25.17
C MET A 1 32.73 -20.70 -24.48
N VAL A 2 32.67 -21.21 -23.25
CA VAL A 2 31.45 -21.36 -22.45
C VAL A 2 31.83 -21.20 -20.97
N ARG A 3 30.96 -20.48 -20.23
CA ARG A 3 30.79 -20.29 -18.77
C ARG A 3 31.66 -19.26 -18.04
N LEU A 4 30.98 -18.25 -17.48
CA LEU A 4 30.82 -18.14 -16.03
C LEU A 4 29.42 -17.62 -15.68
N ALA A 5 28.77 -18.29 -14.72
CA ALA A 5 27.46 -17.97 -14.18
C ALA A 5 27.63 -17.16 -12.88
N LEU A 6 26.66 -16.31 -12.55
CA LEU A 6 26.44 -15.91 -11.17
C LEU A 6 24.95 -16.06 -10.84
N LEU A 7 24.63 -17.22 -10.28
CA LEU A 7 23.47 -17.45 -9.44
C LEU A 7 23.71 -16.71 -8.12
N LEU A 8 22.83 -15.77 -7.77
CA LEU A 8 22.65 -15.34 -6.39
C LEU A 8 21.28 -15.86 -5.94
N VAL A 9 21.27 -17.14 -5.58
CA VAL A 9 20.28 -17.68 -4.64
C VAL A 9 20.98 -17.67 -3.28
N LEU A 10 20.65 -16.67 -2.46
CA LEU A 10 20.88 -16.71 -1.02
C LEU A 10 19.50 -16.70 -0.37
N GLY A 11 19.04 -17.90 -0.01
CA GLY A 11 17.89 -18.05 0.85
C GLY A 11 18.28 -17.72 2.28
N SER A 12 17.54 -16.80 2.89
CA SER A 12 17.32 -16.74 4.33
C SER A 12 15.84 -16.97 4.58
N GLN A 13 15.48 -18.23 4.81
CA GLN A 13 14.19 -18.58 5.40
C GLN A 13 14.23 -18.20 6.89
N ALA A 14 13.69 -17.03 7.23
CA ALA A 14 13.07 -16.69 8.51
C ALA A 14 12.39 -15.32 8.37
N ALA A 15 11.05 -15.30 8.48
CA ALA A 15 10.13 -14.17 8.28
C ALA A 15 9.91 -13.73 6.82
N CYS A 16 8.82 -14.22 6.23
CA CYS A 16 8.25 -13.79 4.96
C CYS A 16 7.90 -12.30 5.00
N GLY A 17 8.56 -11.47 4.20
CA GLY A 17 8.21 -10.06 4.04
C GLY A 17 6.88 -9.90 3.29
N PHE A 18 5.80 -9.76 4.05
CA PHE A 18 4.45 -9.39 3.59
C PHE A 18 4.42 -7.97 2.98
N PHE A 19 5.35 -7.13 3.38
CA PHE A 19 5.54 -5.78 2.85
C PHE A 19 6.82 -5.76 2.04
N ARG A 20 6.70 -5.59 0.72
CA ARG A 20 7.84 -5.34 -0.15
C ARG A 20 7.80 -3.87 -0.54
N GLU A 21 8.35 -3.03 0.34
CA GLU A 21 8.71 -1.68 -0.03
C GLU A 21 9.68 -1.76 -1.21
N LEU A 22 9.35 -1.11 -2.31
CA LEU A 22 10.38 -0.60 -3.19
C LEU A 22 11.01 0.58 -2.45
N GLU A 23 11.84 0.30 -1.44
CA GLU A 23 12.79 1.29 -0.97
C GLU A 23 13.58 1.76 -2.20
N SER A 24 13.67 3.08 -2.37
CA SER A 24 14.55 3.68 -3.34
C SER A 24 15.92 3.01 -3.24
N LEU A 25 16.47 2.66 -4.40
CA LEU A 25 17.66 1.82 -4.62
C LEU A 25 18.76 1.97 -3.54
N PRO A 26 19.48 0.88 -3.21
CA PRO A 26 20.33 0.80 -2.02
C PRO A 26 21.41 1.89 -2.01
N GLU A 27 21.52 2.56 -0.87
CA GLU A 27 22.63 3.43 -0.53
C GLU A 27 23.94 2.69 -0.78
N ALA A 28 24.71 3.16 -1.74
CA ALA A 28 26.03 2.66 -2.02
C ALA A 28 26.91 2.91 -0.78
N GLN A 29 27.12 1.85 0.00
CA GLN A 29 28.09 1.83 1.09
C GLN A 29 29.46 2.30 0.58
N THR A 30 29.85 3.51 0.97
CA THR A 30 31.25 3.90 1.02
C THR A 30 31.58 4.40 2.41
N SER A 31 32.71 3.90 2.88
CA SER A 31 33.15 3.87 4.27
C SER A 31 33.59 5.24 4.79
N THR A 32 33.44 5.40 6.11
CA THR A 32 34.17 6.30 7.02
C THR A 32 33.98 7.81 6.89
N GLY A 33 33.32 8.38 7.90
CA GLY A 33 33.62 9.74 8.39
C GLY A 33 32.42 10.69 8.44
N ASP A 34 32.15 11.16 9.66
CA ASP A 34 31.38 12.35 10.02
C ASP A 34 29.84 12.29 10.00
N MET A 35 29.29 12.48 11.20
CA MET A 35 27.91 12.87 11.43
C MET A 35 27.65 14.23 10.80
N ALA A 36 26.74 14.27 9.82
CA ALA A 36 26.18 15.52 9.30
C ALA A 36 24.72 15.30 8.87
N ASP A 37 23.84 16.02 9.57
CA ASP A 37 22.59 16.64 9.12
C ASP A 37 21.64 15.85 8.21
N ASP A 38 20.48 15.49 8.76
CA ASP A 38 19.33 14.81 8.12
C ASP A 38 18.52 15.77 7.21
N GLY A 39 19.23 16.63 6.48
CA GLY A 39 18.70 17.57 5.51
C GLY A 39 19.15 17.16 4.11
N GLY A 40 18.54 16.10 3.58
CA GLY A 40 18.86 15.54 2.27
C GLY A 40 19.03 16.67 1.23
N THR A 41 20.22 16.79 0.65
CA THR A 41 20.55 17.86 -0.31
C THR A 41 20.69 17.30 -1.73
N GLY A 42 20.06 16.15 -1.99
CA GLY A 42 20.06 15.48 -3.28
C GLY A 42 19.03 16.06 -4.24
N PRO A 43 19.12 15.73 -5.55
CA PRO A 43 18.24 16.28 -6.58
C PRO A 43 16.74 16.06 -6.31
N CYS A 44 16.41 14.96 -5.62
CA CYS A 44 15.06 14.55 -5.27
C CYS A 44 14.61 15.00 -3.87
N ALA A 45 15.44 15.73 -3.12
CA ALA A 45 15.15 16.03 -1.72
C ALA A 45 13.89 16.90 -1.50
N ASN A 46 13.49 17.66 -2.53
CA ASN A 46 12.30 18.50 -2.50
C ASN A 46 11.21 18.02 -3.49
N GLU A 47 11.45 16.93 -4.22
CA GLU A 47 10.48 16.34 -5.14
C GLU A 47 9.95 15.03 -4.52
N PRO A 48 8.86 15.09 -3.74
CA PRO A 48 8.30 13.90 -3.12
C PRO A 48 7.74 12.97 -4.21
N ASP A 49 7.93 11.67 -4.05
CA ASP A 49 7.31 10.67 -4.91
C ASP A 49 5.79 10.91 -4.98
N ILE A 50 5.16 10.83 -6.16
CA ILE A 50 3.74 11.16 -6.33
C ILE A 50 2.96 9.94 -6.79
N CYS A 51 1.84 9.63 -6.13
CA CYS A 51 0.86 8.71 -6.70
C CYS A 51 0.09 9.44 -7.82
N LEU A 52 0.33 9.03 -9.07
CA LEU A 52 -0.35 9.55 -10.25
C LEU A 52 -1.80 9.07 -10.30
N ASP A 53 -1.99 7.79 -9.97
CA ASP A 53 -3.29 7.14 -9.77
C ASP A 53 -3.10 5.94 -8.83
N GLN A 54 -4.14 5.09 -8.70
CA GLN A 54 -4.11 3.89 -7.85
C GLN A 54 -2.97 2.93 -8.23
N ASP A 55 -2.54 2.89 -9.49
CA ASP A 55 -1.61 1.89 -10.02
C ASP A 55 -0.27 2.46 -10.44
N ARG A 56 -0.07 3.77 -10.32
CA ARG A 56 1.15 4.41 -10.82
C ARG A 56 1.72 5.36 -9.79
N ILE A 57 3.01 5.16 -9.54
CA ILE A 57 3.84 6.08 -8.75
C ILE A 57 4.88 6.73 -9.67
N GLU A 58 5.08 8.02 -9.51
CA GLU A 58 6.19 8.75 -10.11
C GLU A 58 7.30 8.85 -9.06
N LEU A 59 8.40 8.14 -9.33
CA LEU A 59 9.58 8.12 -8.46
C LEU A 59 10.65 9.05 -9.02
N CYS A 60 11.26 9.85 -8.15
CA CYS A 60 12.42 10.64 -8.53
C CYS A 60 13.69 9.78 -8.46
N ASP A 61 14.40 9.62 -9.59
CA ASP A 61 15.67 8.91 -9.62
C ASP A 61 16.79 9.80 -9.05
N PRO A 62 17.40 9.44 -7.90
CA PRO A 62 18.41 10.26 -7.23
C PRO A 62 19.69 10.41 -8.06
N SER A 63 19.92 9.52 -9.03
CA SER A 63 21.12 9.54 -9.87
C SER A 63 21.00 10.43 -11.11
N SER A 64 19.77 10.66 -11.60
CA SER A 64 19.52 11.41 -12.84
C SER A 64 18.63 12.63 -12.67
N ALA A 65 18.00 12.80 -11.50
CA ALA A 65 16.93 13.78 -11.26
C ALA A 65 15.75 13.64 -12.23
N ALA A 66 15.60 12.46 -12.85
CA ALA A 66 14.51 12.17 -13.76
C ALA A 66 13.38 11.48 -12.99
N SER A 67 12.16 11.99 -13.17
CA SER A 67 10.95 11.36 -12.66
C SER A 67 10.50 10.27 -13.61
N ASN A 68 10.40 9.04 -13.09
CA ASN A 68 10.02 7.88 -13.89
C ASN A 68 8.71 7.28 -13.34
N PRO A 69 7.67 7.12 -14.18
CA PRO A 69 6.47 6.43 -13.76
C PRO A 69 6.74 4.92 -13.64
N VAL A 70 6.37 4.35 -12.49
CA VAL A 70 6.40 2.92 -12.20
C VAL A 70 4.97 2.40 -12.13
N ASP A 71 4.72 1.31 -12.84
CA ASP A 71 3.48 0.55 -12.77
C ASP A 71 3.50 -0.38 -11.53
N CYS A 72 2.65 -0.07 -10.55
CA CYS A 72 2.52 -0.80 -9.31
C CYS A 72 2.03 -2.23 -9.50
N ILE A 73 1.21 -2.51 -10.53
CA ILE A 73 0.75 -3.87 -10.83
C ILE A 73 1.97 -4.71 -11.25
N HIS A 74 2.82 -4.16 -12.10
CA HIS A 74 4.06 -4.84 -12.50
C HIS A 74 5.04 -4.97 -11.33
N ALA A 75 5.17 -3.92 -10.51
CA ALA A 75 6.06 -3.89 -9.35
C ALA A 75 5.71 -4.94 -8.27
N CYS A 76 4.42 -5.17 -8.04
CA CYS A 76 3.94 -6.15 -7.07
C CYS A 76 4.20 -7.62 -7.48
N GLY A 77 4.47 -7.89 -8.77
CA GLY A 77 4.80 -9.23 -9.26
C GLY A 77 3.64 -10.22 -9.09
N GLU A 78 3.79 -11.17 -8.17
CA GLU A 78 2.74 -12.18 -7.88
C GLU A 78 1.66 -11.66 -6.91
N TYR A 79 1.94 -10.55 -6.22
CA TYR A 79 1.01 -9.91 -5.29
C TYR A 79 0.07 -8.95 -6.03
N GLU A 80 -1.06 -8.65 -5.40
CA GLU A 80 -2.04 -7.71 -5.92
C GLU A 80 -1.73 -6.29 -5.42
N ASN A 81 -1.68 -5.32 -6.34
CA ASN A 81 -1.59 -3.91 -5.94
C ASN A 81 -2.94 -3.44 -5.39
N VAL A 82 -2.96 -3.06 -4.12
CA VAL A 82 -4.08 -2.37 -3.48
C VAL A 82 -4.16 -0.97 -4.07
N ALA A 83 -3.17 -0.13 -3.79
CA ALA A 83 -3.07 1.24 -4.26
C ALA A 83 -1.63 1.76 -4.11
N CYS A 84 -1.29 2.77 -4.90
CA CYS A 84 -0.26 3.71 -4.52
C CYS A 84 -0.76 4.54 -3.31
N THR A 85 -0.03 4.49 -2.20
CA THR A 85 -0.40 5.15 -0.93
C THR A 85 0.80 5.85 -0.29
N ALA A 86 0.53 6.83 0.57
CA ALA A 86 1.55 7.42 1.42
C ALA A 86 1.92 6.47 2.58
N LEU A 87 3.22 6.34 2.84
CA LEU A 87 3.79 5.69 4.03
C LEU A 87 4.21 6.73 5.08
N SER A 88 4.56 7.94 4.63
CA SER A 88 4.89 9.13 5.43
C SER A 88 4.83 10.38 4.55
N HIS A 89 5.03 11.58 5.13
CA HIS A 89 4.89 12.88 4.43
C HIS A 89 5.65 12.99 3.09
N LEU A 90 6.76 12.25 2.94
CA LEU A 90 7.60 12.29 1.74
C LEU A 90 7.75 10.94 1.03
N ARG A 91 7.19 9.85 1.56
CA ARG A 91 7.33 8.52 0.97
C ARG A 91 5.99 7.97 0.53
N ARG A 92 5.91 7.64 -0.75
CA ARG A 92 4.78 6.93 -1.36
C ARG A 92 5.28 5.60 -1.89
N SER A 93 4.41 4.60 -1.93
CA SER A 93 4.78 3.27 -2.42
C SER A 93 3.58 2.53 -3.00
N CYS A 94 3.87 1.48 -3.77
CA CYS A 94 2.87 0.51 -4.20
C CYS A 94 2.56 -0.44 -3.04
N TRP A 95 1.31 -0.47 -2.58
CA TRP A 95 0.89 -1.37 -1.52
C TRP A 95 0.49 -2.73 -2.11
N CYS A 96 1.37 -3.71 -1.98
CA CYS A 96 1.18 -5.06 -2.50
C CYS A 96 0.68 -6.02 -1.41
N VAL A 97 -0.35 -6.82 -1.71
CA VAL A 97 -0.92 -7.81 -0.77
C VAL A 97 -1.19 -9.16 -1.43
N GLU A 98 -1.37 -10.20 -0.62
CA GLU A 98 -1.81 -11.53 -1.06
C GLU A 98 -3.31 -11.72 -0.75
N PRO A 99 -4.22 -11.48 -1.69
CA PRO A 99 -5.63 -11.74 -1.48
C PRO A 99 -5.92 -13.23 -1.44
N GLY A 100 -6.99 -13.59 -0.74
CA GLY A 100 -7.54 -14.94 -0.75
C GLY A 100 -8.20 -15.31 -2.08
N GLN A 101 -8.63 -16.58 -2.14
CA GLN A 101 -9.40 -17.12 -3.28
C GLN A 101 -10.91 -17.10 -3.04
N GLN A 102 -11.35 -16.81 -1.82
CA GLN A 102 -12.75 -16.81 -1.42
C GLN A 102 -13.04 -15.51 -0.67
N LYS A 103 -14.12 -14.82 -1.05
CA LYS A 103 -14.55 -13.60 -0.38
C LYS A 103 -15.34 -13.93 0.88
N VAL A 104 -14.65 -13.86 2.03
CA VAL A 104 -15.26 -13.93 3.36
C VAL A 104 -15.56 -12.52 3.88
N LEU A 105 -14.68 -11.56 3.59
CA LEU A 105 -14.86 -10.16 3.93
C LEU A 105 -15.20 -9.38 2.65
N ALA A 106 -16.30 -8.64 2.68
CA ALA A 106 -16.59 -7.56 1.76
C ALA A 106 -15.67 -6.36 2.02
N CYS A 107 -15.63 -5.39 1.10
CA CYS A 107 -14.77 -4.22 1.20
C CYS A 107 -14.93 -3.43 2.51
N ALA A 108 -16.16 -3.19 2.99
CA ALA A 108 -16.39 -2.53 4.27
C ALA A 108 -15.92 -3.37 5.48
N GLU A 109 -16.00 -4.69 5.38
CA GLU A 109 -15.57 -5.61 6.44
C GLU A 109 -14.04 -5.77 6.46
N LEU A 110 -13.39 -5.68 5.30
CA LEU A 110 -11.93 -5.57 5.17
C LEU A 110 -11.43 -4.30 5.87
N GLU A 111 -12.08 -3.16 5.60
CA GLU A 111 -11.76 -1.90 6.26
C GLU A 111 -11.85 -2.00 7.79
N ALA A 112 -12.94 -2.55 8.32
CA ALA A 112 -13.09 -2.77 9.76
C ALA A 112 -12.01 -3.70 10.32
N CYS A 113 -11.70 -4.79 9.60
CA CYS A 113 -10.64 -5.73 9.99
C CYS A 113 -9.27 -5.05 10.09
N LEU A 114 -8.94 -4.17 9.14
CA LEU A 114 -7.68 -3.43 9.14
C LEU A 114 -7.62 -2.36 10.25
N LEU A 115 -8.74 -1.74 10.60
CA LEU A 115 -8.81 -0.78 11.71
C LEU A 115 -8.62 -1.42 13.09
N ASP A 116 -8.98 -2.70 13.23
CA ASP A 116 -8.74 -3.47 14.46
C ASP A 116 -7.28 -3.93 14.59
N CYS A 117 -6.47 -3.78 13.54
CA CYS A 117 -5.05 -4.10 13.58
C CYS A 117 -4.23 -2.99 14.26
N VAL A 118 -3.42 -3.38 15.25
CA VAL A 118 -2.38 -2.50 15.83
C VAL A 118 -1.36 -2.11 14.75
N ASP A 119 -1.06 -3.04 13.84
CA ASP A 119 -0.23 -2.84 12.66
C ASP A 119 -0.87 -3.55 11.46
N ALA A 120 -1.46 -2.75 10.57
CA ALA A 120 -2.08 -3.22 9.33
C ALA A 120 -1.04 -3.64 8.27
N SER A 121 0.24 -3.31 8.46
CA SER A 121 1.34 -3.70 7.57
C SER A 121 1.98 -5.04 7.94
N GLY A 122 1.55 -5.67 9.04
CA GLY A 122 2.04 -6.96 9.52
C GLY A 122 1.06 -8.13 9.32
N ASP A 123 1.24 -9.18 10.11
CA ASP A 123 0.45 -10.43 10.03
C ASP A 123 -1.07 -10.21 10.18
N CYS A 124 -1.48 -9.18 10.93
CA CYS A 124 -2.89 -8.84 11.11
C CYS A 124 -3.52 -8.38 9.80
N GLY A 125 -2.89 -7.44 9.10
CA GLY A 125 -3.38 -6.99 7.79
C GLY A 125 -3.36 -8.10 6.76
N LEU A 126 -2.32 -8.95 6.76
CA LEU A 126 -2.26 -10.14 5.91
C LEU A 126 -3.46 -11.06 6.15
N ALA A 127 -3.84 -11.30 7.41
CA ALA A 127 -5.00 -12.12 7.74
C ALA A 127 -6.31 -11.52 7.23
N CYS A 128 -6.44 -10.18 7.20
CA CYS A 128 -7.59 -9.50 6.62
C CYS A 128 -7.65 -9.68 5.10
N PHE A 129 -6.56 -9.42 4.37
CA PHE A 129 -6.53 -9.56 2.90
C PHE A 129 -6.68 -11.01 2.42
N ARG A 130 -6.16 -11.99 3.18
CA ARG A 130 -6.37 -13.42 2.86
C ARG A 130 -7.82 -13.88 2.94
N ARG A 131 -8.70 -13.06 3.53
CA ARG A 131 -10.14 -13.31 3.64
C ARG A 131 -10.95 -12.54 2.58
N THR A 132 -10.30 -11.85 1.65
CA THR A 132 -10.93 -11.13 0.54
C THR A 132 -10.48 -11.70 -0.79
N THR A 133 -11.03 -11.18 -1.90
CA THR A 133 -10.55 -11.49 -3.26
C THR A 133 -9.76 -10.32 -3.84
N LYS A 134 -9.17 -10.54 -5.01
CA LYS A 134 -8.52 -9.48 -5.80
C LYS A 134 -9.48 -8.33 -6.08
N GLU A 135 -10.71 -8.63 -6.47
CA GLU A 135 -11.72 -7.61 -6.80
C GLU A 135 -12.04 -6.74 -5.59
N THR A 136 -12.32 -7.34 -4.42
CA THR A 136 -12.53 -6.60 -3.16
C THR A 136 -11.32 -5.76 -2.78
N THR A 137 -10.11 -6.32 -2.93
CA THR A 137 -8.85 -5.63 -2.66
C THR A 137 -8.69 -4.39 -3.55
N ARG A 138 -9.06 -4.48 -4.83
CA ARG A 138 -9.02 -3.38 -5.79
C ARG A 138 -10.05 -2.29 -5.49
N LEU A 139 -11.26 -2.67 -5.07
CA LEU A 139 -12.29 -1.72 -4.64
C LEU A 139 -11.85 -0.95 -3.39
N PHE A 140 -11.29 -1.66 -2.40
CA PHE A 140 -10.73 -1.04 -1.21
C PHE A 140 -9.58 -0.09 -1.56
N GLY A 141 -8.67 -0.52 -2.44
CA GLY A 141 -7.59 0.33 -2.93
C GLY A 141 -8.05 1.61 -3.62
N ALA A 142 -9.14 1.57 -4.39
CA ALA A 142 -9.72 2.76 -5.01
C ALA A 142 -10.25 3.75 -3.95
N LEU A 143 -10.84 3.25 -2.87
CA LEU A 143 -11.29 4.08 -1.75
C LEU A 143 -10.11 4.74 -1.03
N ILE A 144 -9.06 3.98 -0.71
CA ILE A 144 -7.85 4.50 -0.07
C ILE A 144 -7.18 5.55 -0.96
N HIS A 145 -6.99 5.25 -2.24
CA HIS A 145 -6.39 6.21 -3.17
C HIS A 145 -7.20 7.51 -3.26
N CYS A 146 -8.54 7.42 -3.31
CA CYS A 146 -9.39 8.61 -3.32
C CYS A 146 -9.22 9.46 -2.05
N ALA A 147 -9.20 8.81 -0.89
CA ALA A 147 -9.05 9.48 0.39
C ALA A 147 -7.70 10.22 0.48
N GLU A 148 -6.61 9.54 0.13
CA GLU A 148 -5.25 10.10 0.07
C GLU A 148 -5.15 11.30 -0.88
N GLN A 149 -5.72 11.19 -2.09
CA GLN A 149 -5.71 12.30 -3.05
C GLN A 149 -6.54 13.49 -2.58
N THR A 150 -7.71 13.23 -2.00
CA THR A 150 -8.61 14.26 -1.47
C THR A 150 -7.94 15.03 -0.32
N CYS A 151 -7.23 14.31 0.55
CA CYS A 151 -6.63 14.86 1.77
C CYS A 151 -5.19 15.29 1.59
N ARG A 152 -4.62 15.20 0.38
CA ARG A 152 -3.21 15.49 0.11
C ARG A 152 -2.75 16.84 0.64
N GLU A 153 -3.54 17.89 0.43
CA GLU A 153 -3.19 19.25 0.91
C GLU A 153 -3.27 19.33 2.44
N THR A 154 -4.32 18.78 3.05
CA THR A 154 -4.44 18.70 4.52
C THR A 154 -3.26 17.95 5.12
N CYS A 155 -2.90 16.79 4.57
CA CYS A 155 -1.78 16.00 5.02
C CYS A 155 -0.41 16.65 4.80
N HIS A 156 -0.33 17.68 3.94
CA HIS A 156 0.89 18.44 3.72
C HIS A 156 0.98 19.67 4.64
N PHE A 157 -0.13 20.36 4.91
CA PHE A 157 -0.14 21.63 5.63
C PHE A 157 -0.64 21.54 7.09
N ALA A 158 -1.38 20.49 7.45
CA ALA A 158 -2.01 20.26 8.74
C ALA A 158 -1.95 18.76 9.10
N GLU A 159 -0.75 18.29 9.46
CA GLU A 159 -0.47 16.87 9.69
C GLU A 159 -1.36 16.25 10.79
N ASP A 160 -1.71 17.03 11.82
CA ASP A 160 -2.60 16.60 12.90
C ASP A 160 -4.06 16.42 12.47
N GLU A 161 -4.48 17.07 11.38
CA GLU A 161 -5.82 16.92 10.78
C GLU A 161 -5.87 15.86 9.66
N CYS A 162 -4.70 15.36 9.22
CA CYS A 162 -4.59 14.41 8.10
C CYS A 162 -5.41 13.14 8.35
N GLY A 163 -5.27 12.54 9.53
CA GLY A 163 -5.96 11.30 9.89
C GLY A 163 -7.49 11.45 9.85
N ASP A 164 -8.00 12.55 10.40
CA ASP A 164 -9.43 12.87 10.41
C ASP A 164 -9.96 13.13 9.00
N CYS A 165 -9.18 13.82 8.16
CA CYS A 165 -9.53 14.02 6.76
C CYS A 165 -9.63 12.68 6.01
N ILE A 166 -8.62 11.82 6.14
CA ILE A 166 -8.60 10.51 5.47
C ILE A 166 -9.77 9.66 5.94
N ALA A 167 -10.06 9.63 7.24
CA ALA A 167 -11.21 8.92 7.79
C ALA A 167 -12.52 9.43 7.20
N ALA A 168 -12.74 10.75 7.19
CA ALA A 168 -13.94 11.34 6.60
C ALA A 168 -14.05 11.04 5.10
N ALA A 169 -12.97 11.13 4.34
CA ALA A 169 -12.99 10.79 2.91
C ALA A 169 -13.31 9.30 2.68
N ARG A 170 -12.81 8.39 3.52
CA ARG A 170 -13.15 6.95 3.49
C ARG A 170 -14.61 6.66 3.84
N GLU A 171 -15.25 7.50 4.64
CA GLU A 171 -16.70 7.47 4.89
C GLU A 171 -17.53 8.01 3.72
N GLY A 172 -16.88 8.46 2.63
CA GLY A 172 -17.54 8.94 1.43
C GLY A 172 -17.83 10.44 1.44
N HIS A 173 -17.25 11.20 2.37
CA HIS A 173 -17.25 12.65 2.30
C HIS A 173 -16.42 13.14 1.09
N TYR A 174 -16.58 14.43 0.77
CA TYR A 174 -15.90 15.08 -0.36
C TYR A 174 -16.19 14.40 -1.71
N ALA A 175 -15.15 14.13 -2.50
CA ALA A 175 -15.25 13.52 -3.83
C ALA A 175 -15.26 11.97 -3.79
N CYS A 176 -15.16 11.34 -2.61
CA CYS A 176 -14.98 9.90 -2.48
C CYS A 176 -16.28 9.09 -2.34
N GLY A 177 -17.44 9.74 -2.40
CA GLY A 177 -18.75 9.07 -2.28
C GLY A 177 -18.99 7.94 -3.29
N VAL A 178 -18.44 8.05 -4.51
CA VAL A 178 -18.55 6.97 -5.52
C VAL A 178 -17.71 5.75 -5.11
N ALA A 179 -16.46 5.96 -4.70
CA ALA A 179 -15.57 4.87 -4.28
C ALA A 179 -16.13 4.18 -3.01
N ARG A 180 -16.63 4.96 -2.05
CA ARG A 180 -17.35 4.46 -0.87
C ARG A 180 -18.55 3.62 -1.28
N GLY A 181 -19.41 4.15 -2.15
CA GLY A 181 -20.60 3.45 -2.61
C GLY A 181 -20.30 2.13 -3.34
N LEU A 182 -19.20 2.05 -4.10
CA LEU A 182 -18.74 0.80 -4.70
C LEU A 182 -18.22 -0.19 -3.66
N CYS A 183 -17.50 0.28 -2.64
CA CYS A 183 -17.05 -0.52 -1.51
C CYS A 183 -18.25 -1.07 -0.70
N ASP A 184 -19.30 -0.28 -0.48
CA ASP A 184 -20.52 -0.69 0.23
C ASP A 184 -21.38 -1.69 -0.56
N GLN A 185 -21.27 -1.67 -1.89
CA GLN A 185 -21.96 -2.63 -2.77
C GLN A 185 -21.20 -3.94 -2.92
N ASP A 186 -19.93 -3.99 -2.51
CA ASP A 186 -19.20 -5.24 -2.42
C ASP A 186 -19.82 -6.09 -1.32
N VAL A 187 -20.31 -7.27 -1.68
CA VAL A 187 -20.89 -8.23 -0.74
C VAL A 187 -20.03 -9.47 -0.70
N ASN A 188 -19.99 -10.14 0.45
CA ASN A 188 -19.29 -11.40 0.60
C ASN A 188 -19.94 -12.51 -0.25
N ASP A 189 -19.18 -13.56 -0.56
CA ASP A 189 -19.64 -14.67 -1.39
C ASP A 189 -20.40 -15.74 -0.56
N GLU A 190 -20.64 -15.48 0.73
CA GLU A 190 -21.35 -16.43 1.59
C GLU A 190 -22.84 -16.52 1.21
N THR A 191 -23.17 -17.51 0.40
CA THR A 191 -24.54 -17.98 0.15
C THR A 191 -25.00 -19.03 1.19
N TRP A 192 -24.21 -19.29 2.23
CA TRP A 192 -24.48 -20.32 3.24
C TRP A 192 -25.33 -19.76 4.40
N PRO A 193 -26.38 -20.46 4.88
CA PRO A 193 -27.27 -19.92 5.90
C PRO A 193 -26.51 -19.64 7.20
N PRO A 194 -26.88 -18.57 7.94
CA PRO A 194 -26.24 -18.22 9.20
C PRO A 194 -26.41 -19.40 10.16
N TRP A 195 -25.29 -20.05 10.45
CA TRP A 195 -25.01 -20.91 11.59
C TRP A 195 -26.24 -21.26 12.44
N SER A 196 -26.85 -22.41 12.14
CA SER A 196 -27.63 -23.14 13.13
C SER A 196 -26.68 -23.50 14.28
N HIS A 197 -26.64 -22.68 15.32
CA HIS A 197 -26.06 -23.08 16.59
C HIS A 197 -26.75 -24.38 17.05
N PRO A 198 -26.05 -25.51 17.24
CA PRO A 198 -26.59 -26.54 18.10
C PRO A 198 -26.54 -25.97 19.52
N ALA A 199 -27.73 -25.75 20.09
CA ALA A 199 -27.87 -25.46 21.51
C ALA A 199 -27.02 -26.43 22.34
N ARG A 200 -26.12 -25.90 23.16
CA ARG A 200 -25.55 -26.56 24.33
C ARG A 200 -25.49 -25.56 25.46
#